data_AF-A0A9D9F7W4-F1
#
_entry.id   AF-A0A9D9F7W4-F1
#
_cell.length_a   1.000
_cell.length_b   1.000
_cell.length_c   1.000
_cell.angle_alpha   90.00
_cell.angle_beta   90.00
_cell.angle_gamma   90.00
#
_symmetry.space_group_name_H-M   'P 1'
#
loop_
_entity.id
_entity.type
_entity.pdbx_description
1 polymer ?
#
loop_
_entity_poly.entity_id
_entity_poly.type
_entity_poly.pdbx_seq_one_letter_code
_entity_poly.pdbx_strand_id
1 'polypeptide(L)'
;MLKLVARAHDAFTRISTIAGGSVLFVATAMYVYEVAVRYFFNAPTVWTSDWTSYFLAVVIFTMIPELARSHGHISIELVPEMLPPVGKRVLETITMLTAAGACLFSAWVAYGQTLSLFKSGVVTIASAPTPKWWIMAFIAYGFANAGLYFLRHAATVAQGKPLVRIPSEAES
;
A
#
# COMPACT_ATOMS: atom_id res chain seq x y z
N MET A 1 -16.15 -16.29 14.54
CA MET A 1 -16.41 -15.61 13.25
C MET A 1 -15.41 -14.48 12.98
N LEU A 2 -15.25 -13.47 13.85
CA LEU A 2 -14.28 -12.37 13.64
C LEU A 2 -12.83 -12.81 13.37
N LYS A 3 -12.33 -13.84 14.07
CA LYS A 3 -10.97 -14.38 13.85
C LYS A 3 -10.80 -15.02 12.46
N LEU A 4 -11.87 -15.57 11.89
CA LEU A 4 -11.85 -16.19 10.56
C LEU A 4 -11.79 -15.10 9.47
N VAL A 5 -12.61 -14.05 9.62
CA VAL A 5 -12.60 -12.87 8.74
C VAL A 5 -11.24 -12.18 8.76
N ALA A 6 -10.66 -12.00 9.95
CA ALA A 6 -9.31 -11.49 10.13
C ALA A 6 -8.26 -12.30 9.35
N ARG A 7 -8.28 -13.64 9.49
CA ARG A 7 -7.36 -14.52 8.74
C ARG A 7 -7.59 -14.47 7.23
N ALA A 8 -8.84 -14.40 6.77
CA ALA A 8 -9.15 -14.31 5.35
C ALA A 8 -8.61 -13.01 4.76
N HIS A 9 -8.79 -11.89 5.46
CA HIS A 9 -8.20 -10.60 5.08
C HIS A 9 -6.66 -10.66 5.08
N ASP A 10 -6.04 -11.27 6.09
CA ASP A 10 -4.58 -11.43 6.16
C ASP A 10 -4.04 -12.32 5.02
N ALA A 11 -4.75 -13.39 4.67
CA ALA A 11 -4.38 -14.26 3.54
C ALA A 11 -4.50 -13.53 2.21
N PHE A 12 -5.58 -12.78 2.02
CA PHE A 12 -5.80 -11.98 0.83
C PHE A 12 -4.74 -10.89 0.65
N THR A 13 -4.37 -10.20 1.74
CA THR A 13 -3.26 -9.25 1.72
C THR A 13 -1.94 -9.91 1.32
N ARG A 14 -1.60 -11.07 1.90
CA ARG A 14 -0.37 -11.81 1.52
C ARG A 14 -0.33 -12.20 0.05
N ILE A 15 -1.45 -12.68 -0.49
CA ILE A 15 -1.55 -13.01 -1.93
C ILE A 15 -1.28 -11.75 -2.74
N SER A 16 -1.88 -10.63 -2.35
CA SER A 16 -1.63 -9.34 -3.01
C SER A 16 -0.15 -8.96 -2.93
N THR A 17 0.50 -9.02 -1.77
CA THR A 17 1.94 -8.77 -1.60
C THR A 17 2.81 -9.61 -2.52
N ILE A 18 2.55 -10.92 -2.62
CA ILE A 18 3.29 -11.82 -3.52
C ILE A 18 3.09 -11.39 -4.98
N ALA A 19 1.86 -11.07 -5.37
CA ALA A 19 1.57 -10.53 -6.69
C ALA A 19 2.33 -9.22 -6.94
N GLY A 20 2.35 -8.30 -5.96
CA GLY A 20 3.13 -7.06 -6.04
C GLY A 20 4.63 -7.33 -6.23
N GLY A 21 5.20 -8.30 -5.52
CA GLY A 21 6.61 -8.70 -5.68
C GLY A 21 6.90 -9.23 -7.10
N SER A 22 5.97 -10.01 -7.66
CA SER A 22 6.09 -10.48 -9.05
C SER A 22 6.01 -9.34 -10.07
N VAL A 23 5.13 -8.35 -9.84
CA VAL A 23 5.02 -7.16 -10.70
C VAL A 23 6.30 -6.31 -10.63
N LEU A 24 6.89 -6.17 -9.44
CA LEU A 24 8.16 -5.48 -9.27
C LEU A 24 9.28 -6.15 -10.07
N PHE A 25 9.39 -7.49 -9.98
CA PHE A 25 10.36 -8.25 -10.76
C PHE A 25 10.17 -8.03 -12.27
N VAL A 26 8.93 -8.07 -12.75
CA VAL A 26 8.61 -7.79 -14.17
C VAL A 26 9.00 -6.37 -14.56
N ALA A 27 8.69 -5.36 -13.72
CA ALA A 27 9.07 -3.97 -13.98
C ALA A 27 10.58 -3.79 -14.07
N THR A 28 11.35 -4.43 -13.17
CA THR A 28 12.82 -4.42 -13.23
C THR A 28 13.34 -5.10 -14.49
N ALA A 29 12.82 -6.28 -14.84
CA ALA A 29 13.21 -6.98 -16.06
C ALA A 29 12.92 -6.15 -17.33
N MET A 30 11.77 -5.47 -17.35
CA MET A 30 11.37 -4.58 -18.43
C MET A 30 12.33 -3.39 -18.58
N TYR A 31 12.77 -2.80 -17.47
CA TYR A 31 13.76 -1.72 -17.48
C TYR A 31 15.14 -2.19 -17.95
N VAL A 32 15.59 -3.37 -17.50
CA VAL A 32 16.83 -3.99 -17.99
C VAL A 32 16.77 -4.25 -19.49
N TYR A 33 15.62 -4.70 -20.00
CA TYR A 33 15.39 -4.85 -21.43
C TYR A 33 15.47 -3.52 -22.18
N GLU A 34 14.85 -2.45 -21.68
CA GLU A 34 14.93 -1.11 -22.30
C GLU A 34 16.38 -0.62 -22.40
N VAL A 35 17.15 -0.76 -21.32
CA VAL A 35 18.57 -0.43 -21.30
C VAL A 35 19.32 -1.25 -22.35
N ALA A 36 19.10 -2.57 -22.42
CA ALA A 36 19.75 -3.41 -23.41
C ALA A 36 19.40 -2.98 -24.85
N VAL A 37 18.12 -2.77 -25.17
CA VAL A 37 17.71 -2.35 -26.52
C VAL A 37 18.28 -0.98 -26.88
N ARG A 38 18.30 -0.05 -25.94
CA ARG A 38 18.82 1.30 -26.17
C ARG A 38 20.31 1.30 -26.48
N TYR A 39 21.12 0.53 -25.73
CA TYR A 39 22.57 0.54 -25.90
C TYR A 39 23.07 -0.44 -26.98
N PHE A 40 22.44 -1.60 -27.16
CA PHE A 40 22.88 -2.60 -28.13
C PHE A 40 22.20 -2.45 -29.50
N PHE A 41 20.95 -1.96 -29.56
CA PHE A 41 20.15 -1.89 -30.79
C PHE A 41 19.83 -0.45 -31.22
N ASN A 42 20.22 0.56 -30.44
CA ASN A 42 20.03 1.99 -30.70
C ASN A 42 18.57 2.38 -31.03
N ALA A 43 17.59 1.63 -30.50
CA ALA A 43 16.16 1.77 -30.78
C ALA A 43 15.36 1.97 -29.49
N PRO A 44 15.28 3.20 -28.93
CA PRO A 44 14.61 3.44 -27.66
C PRO A 44 13.09 3.19 -27.73
N THR A 45 12.56 2.48 -26.75
CA THR A 45 11.13 2.16 -26.64
C THR A 45 10.37 3.18 -25.78
N VAL A 46 9.64 4.10 -26.42
CA VAL A 46 8.87 5.17 -25.75
C VAL A 46 7.78 4.66 -24.78
N TRP A 47 7.26 3.45 -25.00
CA TRP A 47 6.19 2.87 -24.17
C TRP A 47 6.66 2.35 -22.82
N THR A 48 7.96 2.07 -22.64
CA THR A 48 8.45 1.40 -21.44
C THR A 48 8.40 2.28 -20.20
N SER A 49 8.64 3.59 -20.36
CA SER A 49 8.58 4.57 -19.26
C SER A 49 7.17 4.67 -18.64
N ASP A 50 6.13 4.66 -19.47
CA ASP A 50 4.74 4.76 -19.03
C ASP A 50 4.32 3.50 -18.24
N TRP A 51 4.63 2.32 -18.79
CA TRP A 51 4.33 1.04 -18.14
C TRP A 51 5.09 0.84 -16.83
N THR A 52 6.35 1.24 -16.76
CA THR A 52 7.15 1.15 -15.53
C THR A 52 6.53 1.99 -14.42
N SER A 53 6.07 3.20 -14.73
CA SER A 53 5.39 4.08 -13.78
C SER A 53 4.09 3.46 -13.26
N TYR A 54 3.33 2.78 -14.13
CA TYR A 54 2.10 2.10 -13.74
C TYR A 54 2.36 0.87 -12.88
N PHE A 55 3.35 0.04 -13.25
CA PHE A 55 3.72 -1.10 -12.43
C PHE A 55 4.21 -0.69 -11.05
N LEU A 56 5.01 0.39 -10.95
CA LEU A 56 5.45 0.91 -9.66
C LEU A 56 4.26 1.34 -8.79
N ALA A 57 3.26 2.02 -9.36
CA ALA A 57 2.04 2.36 -8.65
C ALA A 57 1.32 1.09 -8.13
N VAL A 58 1.13 0.08 -8.99
CA VAL A 58 0.51 -1.20 -8.59
C VAL A 58 1.28 -1.85 -7.44
N VAL A 59 2.62 -1.91 -7.53
CA VAL A 59 3.49 -2.47 -6.48
C VAL A 59 3.26 -1.74 -5.16
N ILE A 60 3.33 -0.41 -5.15
CA ILE A 60 3.17 0.41 -3.94
C ILE A 60 1.84 0.13 -3.26
N PHE A 61 0.73 0.24 -3.98
CA PHE A 61 -0.61 0.09 -3.39
C PHE A 61 -0.97 -1.34 -3.01
N THR A 62 -0.26 -2.32 -3.58
CA THR A 62 -0.38 -3.73 -3.22
C THR A 62 0.46 -4.08 -1.98
N MET A 63 1.57 -3.38 -1.75
CA MET A 63 2.47 -3.58 -0.59
C MET A 63 2.03 -2.80 0.66
N ILE A 64 1.40 -1.64 0.49
CA ILE A 64 0.94 -0.76 1.58
C ILE A 64 0.13 -1.50 2.68
N PRO A 65 -0.84 -2.38 2.37
CA PRO A 65 -1.61 -3.07 3.41
C PRO A 65 -0.77 -4.02 4.27
N GLU A 66 0.24 -4.66 3.67
CA GLU A 66 1.17 -5.54 4.39
C GLU A 66 2.11 -4.72 5.28
N LEU A 67 2.52 -3.53 4.83
CA LEU A 67 3.28 -2.58 5.64
C LEU A 67 2.46 -2.03 6.82
N ALA A 68 1.18 -1.74 6.58
CA ALA A 68 0.25 -1.35 7.64
C ALA A 68 0.02 -2.50 8.64
N ARG A 69 0.03 -3.75 8.18
CA ARG A 69 -0.05 -4.96 9.02
C ARG A 69 1.17 -5.12 9.93
N SER A 70 2.36 -4.87 9.41
CA SER A 70 3.63 -5.09 10.12
C SER A 70 4.03 -4.00 11.11
N HIS A 71 3.22 -2.93 11.25
CA HIS A 71 3.61 -1.72 12.01
C HIS A 71 4.95 -1.13 11.55
N GLY A 72 5.26 -1.18 10.26
CA GLY A 72 6.46 -0.55 9.70
C GLY A 72 6.43 0.98 9.72
N HIS A 73 5.37 1.61 10.26
CA HIS A 73 5.36 3.04 10.49
C HIS A 73 6.31 3.36 11.65
N ILE A 74 7.35 4.12 11.34
CA ILE A 74 8.30 4.72 12.29
C ILE A 74 7.48 5.53 13.29
N SER A 75 7.06 4.86 14.37
CA SER A 75 6.50 5.52 15.52
C SER A 75 7.68 6.23 16.16
N ILE A 76 7.60 7.55 16.36
CA ILE A 76 8.63 8.27 17.12
C ILE A 76 8.50 7.74 18.55
N GLU A 77 9.29 6.71 18.89
CA GLU A 77 9.22 6.01 20.18
C GLU A 77 9.63 6.91 21.35
N LEU A 78 10.35 8.00 21.05
CA LEU A 78 10.83 8.97 22.02
C LEU A 78 9.72 9.64 22.84
N VAL A 79 8.58 9.96 22.21
CA VAL A 79 7.44 10.60 22.90
C VAL A 79 6.70 9.61 23.82
N PRO A 80 6.24 8.43 23.36
CA PRO A 80 5.54 7.47 24.21
C PRO A 80 6.40 6.85 25.31
N GLU A 81 7.73 6.87 25.24
CA GLU A 81 8.61 6.45 26.34
C GLU A 81 8.55 7.36 27.57
N MET A 82 8.21 8.64 27.38
CA MET A 82 8.09 9.61 28.49
C MET A 82 6.70 9.59 29.16
N LEU A 83 5.73 8.85 28.61
CA LEU A 83 4.36 8.80 29.14
C LEU A 83 4.11 7.58 30.03
N PRO A 84 3.21 7.69 31.03
CA PRO A 84 2.69 6.54 31.76
C PRO A 84 1.97 5.56 30.81
N PRO A 85 1.85 4.28 31.16
CA PRO A 85 1.37 3.22 30.27
C PRO A 85 -0.03 3.47 29.70
N VAL A 86 -0.88 4.22 30.42
CA VAL A 86 -2.21 4.63 29.93
C VAL A 86 -2.11 5.72 28.87
N GLY A 87 -1.25 6.72 29.08
CA GLY A 87 -1.04 7.82 28.12
C GLY A 87 -0.44 7.33 26.80
N LYS A 88 0.50 6.38 26.87
CA LYS A 88 1.05 5.70 25.68
C LYS A 88 -0.03 5.01 24.86
N ARG A 89 -0.90 4.22 25.51
CA ARG A 89 -2.01 3.52 24.83
C ARG A 89 -3.00 4.48 24.18
N VAL A 90 -3.35 5.57 24.87
CA VAL A 90 -4.27 6.59 24.32
C VAL A 90 -3.66 7.26 23.09
N LEU A 91 -2.39 7.67 23.17
CA LEU A 91 -1.68 8.30 22.06
C LEU A 91 -1.59 7.35 20.86
N GLU A 92 -1.14 6.11 21.07
CA GLU A 92 -1.07 5.09 20.01
C GLU A 92 -2.44 4.83 19.38
N THR A 93 -3.51 4.75 20.18
CA THR A 93 -4.87 4.56 19.68
C THR A 93 -5.33 5.75 18.83
N ILE A 94 -5.08 6.99 19.26
CA ILE A 94 -5.43 8.20 18.51
C ILE A 94 -4.67 8.23 17.18
N THR A 95 -3.36 7.97 17.19
CA THR A 95 -2.55 7.95 15.97
C THR A 95 -3.04 6.88 14.98
N MET A 96 -3.42 5.70 15.46
CA MET A 96 -3.98 4.66 14.60
C MET A 96 -5.37 5.04 14.06
N LEU A 97 -6.21 5.69 14.85
CA LEU A 97 -7.52 6.16 14.42
C LEU A 97 -7.41 7.29 13.38
N THR A 98 -6.49 8.23 13.56
CA THR A 98 -6.26 9.30 12.58
C THR A 98 -5.68 8.74 11.28
N ALA A 99 -4.74 7.80 11.36
CA ALA A 99 -4.21 7.09 10.19
C ALA A 99 -5.30 6.28 9.47
N ALA A 100 -6.15 5.56 10.22
CA ALA A 100 -7.29 4.84 9.66
C ALA A 100 -8.27 5.80 8.95
N GLY A 101 -8.64 6.91 9.60
CA GLY A 101 -9.54 7.91 9.05
C GLY A 101 -8.99 8.52 7.77
N ALA A 102 -7.72 8.91 7.75
CA ALA A 102 -7.04 9.44 6.57
C ALA A 102 -7.05 8.42 5.42
N CYS A 103 -6.65 7.17 5.67
CA CYS A 103 -6.62 6.12 4.65
C CYS A 103 -8.03 5.82 4.09
N LEU A 104 -9.04 5.70 4.94
CA LEU A 104 -10.41 5.42 4.50
C LEU A 104 -11.01 6.59 3.73
N PHE A 105 -10.73 7.83 4.15
CA PHE A 105 -11.13 9.01 3.41
C PHE A 105 -10.48 9.06 2.02
N SER A 106 -9.17 8.82 1.94
CA SER A 106 -8.46 8.70 0.66
C SER A 106 -9.00 7.58 -0.22
N ALA A 107 -9.35 6.42 0.36
CA ALA A 107 -9.97 5.31 -0.35
C ALA A 107 -11.34 5.69 -0.93
N TRP A 108 -12.16 6.41 -0.17
CA TRP A 108 -13.46 6.89 -0.62
C TRP A 108 -13.35 7.85 -1.81
N VAL A 109 -12.44 8.83 -1.72
CA VAL A 109 -12.17 9.77 -2.82
C VAL A 109 -11.65 9.03 -4.04
N ALA A 110 -10.67 8.13 -3.87
CA ALA A 110 -10.09 7.34 -4.95
C ALA A 110 -11.13 6.44 -5.63
N TYR A 111 -12.07 5.86 -4.87
CA TYR A 111 -13.16 5.07 -5.41
C TYR A 111 -14.15 5.91 -6.23
N GLY A 112 -14.56 7.07 -5.72
CA GLY A 112 -15.42 8.00 -6.45
C GLY A 112 -14.79 8.49 -7.77
N GLN A 113 -13.48 8.76 -7.74
CA GLN A 113 -12.72 9.06 -8.95
C GLN A 113 -12.68 7.85 -9.89
N THR A 114 -12.34 6.65 -9.41
CA THR A 114 -12.30 5.43 -10.22
C THR A 114 -13.61 5.21 -10.99
N LEU A 115 -14.75 5.37 -10.32
CA LEU A 115 -16.08 5.27 -10.95
C LEU A 115 -16.31 6.35 -12.00
N SER A 116 -15.89 7.59 -11.71
CA SER A 116 -16.01 8.70 -12.65
C SER A 116 -15.18 8.45 -13.90
N LEU A 117 -13.92 8.01 -13.74
CA LEU A 117 -13.03 7.68 -14.85
C LEU A 117 -13.51 6.45 -15.65
N PHE A 118 -14.11 5.47 -14.98
CA PHE A 118 -14.73 4.32 -15.64
C PHE A 118 -15.88 4.74 -16.56
N LYS A 119 -16.74 5.66 -16.09
CA LYS A 119 -17.87 6.18 -16.88
C LYS A 119 -17.43 7.12 -18.01
N SER A 120 -16.43 7.95 -17.77
CA SER A 120 -15.96 8.92 -18.77
C SER A 120 -15.05 8.32 -19.84
N GLY A 121 -14.61 7.04 -19.69
CA GLY A 121 -13.75 6.37 -20.67
C GLY A 121 -12.39 7.04 -20.88
N VAL A 122 -11.96 7.88 -19.93
CA VAL A 122 -10.76 8.71 -20.07
C VAL A 122 -9.52 7.83 -20.02
N VAL A 123 -8.78 7.80 -21.13
CA VAL A 123 -7.47 7.15 -21.24
C VAL A 123 -6.35 8.11 -20.83
N THR A 124 -5.21 7.57 -20.41
CA THR A 124 -4.02 8.40 -20.15
C THR A 124 -3.47 8.98 -21.44
N ILE A 125 -2.97 10.21 -21.37
CA ILE A 125 -2.12 10.81 -22.42
C ILE A 125 -0.74 10.18 -22.27
N ALA A 126 -0.64 8.92 -22.68
CA ALA A 126 0.56 8.10 -22.64
C ALA A 126 0.79 7.51 -24.04
N SER A 127 2.02 7.10 -24.30
CA SER A 127 2.40 6.49 -25.58
C SER A 127 1.65 5.18 -25.85
N ALA A 128 1.23 4.48 -24.80
CA ALA A 128 0.19 3.44 -24.84
C ALA A 128 -1.02 3.89 -24.01
N PRO A 129 -2.19 4.19 -24.62
CA PRO A 129 -3.35 4.68 -23.91
C PRO A 129 -3.95 3.57 -23.04
N THR A 130 -3.56 3.54 -21.77
CA THR A 130 -4.15 2.65 -20.77
C THR A 130 -5.33 3.34 -20.07
N PRO A 131 -6.39 2.60 -19.72
CA PRO A 131 -7.49 3.16 -18.93
C PRO A 131 -7.00 3.59 -17.53
N LYS A 132 -7.14 4.88 -17.20
CA LYS A 132 -6.70 5.44 -15.92
C LYS A 132 -7.39 4.79 -14.71
N TRP A 133 -8.62 4.27 -14.89
CA TRP A 133 -9.38 3.64 -13.82
C TRP A 133 -8.67 2.41 -13.25
N TRP A 134 -7.80 1.73 -14.03
CA TRP A 134 -7.07 0.56 -13.53
C TRP A 134 -6.13 0.95 -12.39
N ILE A 135 -5.35 2.02 -12.58
CA ILE A 135 -4.41 2.52 -11.57
C ILE A 135 -5.19 3.06 -10.35
N MET A 136 -6.24 3.84 -10.58
CA MET A 136 -7.05 4.38 -9.49
C MET A 136 -7.76 3.30 -8.67
N ALA A 137 -8.16 2.19 -9.30
CA ALA A 137 -8.72 1.05 -8.61
C ALA A 137 -7.72 0.41 -7.64
N PHE A 138 -6.46 0.24 -8.05
CA PHE A 138 -5.40 -0.24 -7.15
C PHE A 138 -5.11 0.74 -6.02
N ILE A 139 -5.13 2.05 -6.30
CA ILE A 139 -4.99 3.09 -5.26
C ILE A 139 -6.09 2.96 -4.21
N ALA A 140 -7.35 2.91 -4.66
CA ALA A 140 -8.51 2.76 -3.78
C ALA A 140 -8.42 1.46 -2.96
N TYR A 141 -8.00 0.37 -3.59
CA TYR A 141 -7.76 -0.91 -2.94
C TYR A 141 -6.69 -0.82 -1.84
N GLY A 142 -5.54 -0.22 -2.12
CA GLY A 142 -4.42 -0.14 -1.18
C GLY A 142 -4.79 0.66 0.07
N PHE A 143 -5.40 1.84 -0.13
CA PHE A 143 -5.84 2.68 0.99
C PHE A 143 -6.99 2.06 1.79
N ALA A 144 -7.94 1.37 1.13
CA ALA A 144 -9.03 0.70 1.82
C ALA A 144 -8.50 -0.39 2.76
N ASN A 145 -7.65 -1.29 2.26
CA ASN A 145 -7.09 -2.37 3.06
C ASN A 145 -6.18 -1.84 4.19
N ALA A 146 -5.34 -0.84 3.92
CA ALA A 146 -4.53 -0.20 4.96
C ALA A 146 -5.39 0.44 6.07
N GLY A 147 -6.46 1.15 5.69
CA GLY A 147 -7.42 1.71 6.64
C GLY A 147 -8.05 0.63 7.53
N LEU A 148 -8.41 -0.52 6.96
CA LEU A 148 -8.91 -1.67 7.73
C LEU A 148 -7.87 -2.22 8.71
N TYR A 149 -6.59 -2.30 8.33
CA TYR A 149 -5.54 -2.72 9.25
C TYR A 149 -5.36 -1.73 10.39
N PHE A 150 -5.31 -0.42 10.13
CA PHE A 150 -5.22 0.58 11.20
C PHE A 150 -6.40 0.54 12.16
N LEU A 151 -7.63 0.32 11.67
CA LEU A 151 -8.78 0.11 12.55
C LEU A 151 -8.63 -1.14 13.42
N ARG A 152 -8.15 -2.26 12.87
CA ARG A 152 -7.90 -3.49 13.63
C ARG A 152 -6.81 -3.28 14.69
N HIS A 153 -5.78 -2.50 14.37
CA HIS A 153 -4.72 -2.17 15.33
C HIS A 153 -5.22 -1.25 16.43
N ALA A 154 -5.98 -0.19 16.11
CA ALA A 154 -6.60 0.67 17.10
C ALA A 154 -7.46 -0.13 18.09
N ALA A 155 -8.26 -1.07 17.60
CA ALA A 155 -9.06 -1.96 18.46
C ALA A 155 -8.19 -2.90 19.33
N THR A 156 -7.01 -3.30 18.86
CA THR A 156 -6.09 -4.18 19.58
C THR A 156 -5.34 -3.42 20.68
N VAL A 157 -4.87 -2.20 20.39
CA VAL A 157 -4.22 -1.30 21.37
C VAL A 157 -5.21 -0.87 22.45
N ALA A 158 -6.45 -0.55 22.08
CA ALA A 158 -7.51 -0.23 23.05
C ALA A 158 -7.80 -1.39 24.03
N GLN A 159 -7.60 -2.64 23.60
CA GLN A 159 -7.70 -3.83 24.45
C GLN A 159 -6.44 -4.10 25.30
N GLY A 160 -5.40 -3.27 25.20
CA GLY A 160 -4.15 -3.40 25.94
C GLY A 160 -3.27 -4.58 25.51
N LYS A 161 -3.53 -5.17 24.33
CA LYS A 161 -2.71 -6.25 23.78
C LYS A 161 -1.47 -5.67 23.10
N PRO A 162 -0.29 -6.32 23.26
CA PRO A 162 0.91 -5.89 22.55
C PRO A 162 0.71 -6.05 21.04
N LEU A 163 1.17 -5.06 20.29
CA LEU A 163 1.20 -5.11 18.83
C LEU A 163 2.28 -6.07 18.37
N VAL A 164 1.99 -6.82 17.32
CA VAL A 164 3.01 -7.66 16.67
C VAL A 164 3.98 -6.73 15.95
N ARG A 165 5.17 -6.52 16.53
CA ARG A 165 6.30 -5.84 15.89
C ARG A 165 7.18 -6.90 15.20
N ILE A 166 7.65 -6.59 13.99
CA ILE A 166 8.77 -7.31 13.40
C ILE A 166 10.03 -6.85 14.15
N PRO A 167 10.92 -7.75 14.61
CA PRO A 167 12.20 -7.35 15.18
C PRO A 167 12.93 -6.43 14.20
N SER A 168 13.36 -5.25 14.66
CA SER A 168 14.17 -4.39 13.81
C SER A 168 15.53 -5.06 13.63
N GLU A 169 16.02 -5.17 12.40
CA GLU A 169 17.36 -5.70 12.11
C GLU A 169 18.49 -4.89 12.78
N ALA A 170 18.17 -3.76 13.43
CA ALA A 170 19.11 -2.96 14.21
C ALA A 170 19.47 -3.57 15.59
N GLU A 171 18.87 -4.70 15.99
CA GLU A 171 19.20 -5.41 17.25
C GLU A 171 20.06 -6.68 17.05
N SER A 172 20.62 -6.91 15.86
CA SER A 172 21.60 -7.99 15.58
C SER A 172 22.98 -7.45 15.24
#